data_AF-F5XH23-F1
#
_entry.id   AF-F5XH23-F1
#
_cell.length_a   1.000
_cell.length_b   1.000
_cell.length_c   1.000
_cell.angle_alpha   90.00
_cell.angle_beta   90.00
_cell.angle_gamma   90.00
#
_symmetry.space_group_name_H-M   'P 1'
#
loop_
_entity.id
_entity.type
_entity.pdbx_description
1 polymer ?
#
loop_
_entity_poly.entity_id
_entity_poly.type
_entity_poly.pdbx_seq_one_letter_code
_entity_poly.pdbx_strand_id
1 'polypeptide(L)'
;MTARTTPPGGAAGKVKNGGTAGKVKNGGAAGKMKNGGAAGGVRNSSTQTKARKRALDVLFEAELRETDPLVTLAERAADAEPPVRDYTRELVRGVNSHQDTIDGRIAEALAAGWSLARLPRVDRNLMRIAVYEIDHTTVPDAVAVSEAVGLVAQLSTDDSPAFLNGVLGTVVATKSSS
;
A
#
# COMPACT_ATOMS: atom_id res chain seq x y z
N MET A 1 -33.67 -7.27 -26.59
CA MET A 1 -33.62 -7.37 -25.10
C MET A 1 -32.40 -8.22 -24.80
N THR A 2 -31.30 -7.81 -24.19
CA THR A 2 -31.02 -6.74 -23.20
C THR A 2 -29.52 -6.40 -23.32
N ALA A 3 -29.19 -5.19 -23.82
CA ALA A 3 -28.44 -4.13 -23.14
C ALA A 3 -27.01 -4.46 -22.66
N ARG A 4 -26.02 -3.86 -23.36
CA ARG A 4 -24.65 -3.63 -22.87
C ARG A 4 -24.69 -2.57 -21.76
N THR A 5 -24.08 -2.86 -20.61
CA THR A 5 -23.84 -1.86 -19.56
C THR A 5 -22.35 -1.51 -19.52
N THR A 6 -22.06 -0.31 -20.03
CA THR A 6 -20.80 0.43 -19.88
C THR A 6 -20.64 0.93 -18.44
N PRO A 7 -19.42 1.03 -17.87
CA PRO A 7 -19.20 1.68 -16.58
C PRO A 7 -19.39 3.22 -16.67
N PRO A 8 -19.85 3.89 -15.59
CA PRO A 8 -20.09 5.34 -15.61
C PRO A 8 -18.79 6.14 -15.53
N GLY A 9 -18.48 6.86 -16.61
CA GLY A 9 -17.51 7.95 -16.65
C GLY A 9 -18.10 9.24 -16.06
N GLY A 10 -17.24 10.00 -15.37
CA GLY A 10 -17.56 11.23 -14.67
C GLY A 10 -18.03 12.38 -15.57
N ALA A 11 -18.82 13.27 -14.97
CA ALA A 11 -19.27 14.53 -15.56
C ALA A 11 -18.44 15.69 -15.03
N ALA A 12 -18.03 16.62 -15.91
CA ALA A 12 -18.05 18.07 -15.67
C ALA A 12 -17.58 18.83 -16.93
N GLY A 13 -18.44 19.72 -17.44
CA GLY A 13 -18.12 20.62 -18.54
C GLY A 13 -17.78 22.05 -18.08
N LYS A 14 -16.83 22.65 -18.81
CA LYS A 14 -16.60 24.08 -19.14
C LYS A 14 -16.37 25.11 -18.03
N VAL A 15 -15.30 25.91 -18.19
CA VAL A 15 -15.33 27.37 -18.47
C VAL A 15 -13.95 27.88 -18.95
N LYS A 16 -13.95 28.92 -19.81
CA LYS A 16 -12.80 29.64 -20.39
C LYS A 16 -12.41 30.84 -19.51
N ASN A 17 -11.15 31.26 -19.46
CA ASN A 17 -10.69 32.59 -19.93
C ASN A 17 -9.15 32.75 -19.86
N GLY A 18 -8.60 33.56 -20.77
CA GLY A 18 -7.19 33.96 -20.80
C GLY A 18 -6.90 35.23 -19.97
N GLY A 19 -5.61 35.57 -19.83
CA GLY A 19 -5.18 36.85 -19.24
C GLY A 19 -3.78 36.86 -18.63
N THR A 20 -2.80 37.23 -19.47
CA THR A 20 -1.64 38.13 -19.26
C THR A 20 -0.76 38.13 -17.99
N ALA A 21 0.55 38.16 -18.30
CA ALA A 21 1.75 38.53 -17.56
C ALA A 21 1.67 39.44 -16.31
N GLY A 22 2.52 39.14 -15.32
CA GLY A 22 2.86 40.04 -14.22
C GLY A 22 4.09 39.54 -13.43
N LYS A 23 5.21 40.24 -13.60
CA LYS A 23 6.54 40.03 -12.99
C LYS A 23 6.53 40.56 -11.55
N VAL A 24 7.00 39.78 -10.57
CA VAL A 24 7.38 40.28 -9.24
C VAL A 24 8.77 39.76 -8.85
N LYS A 25 9.64 40.70 -8.45
CA LYS A 25 10.99 40.52 -7.91
C LYS A 25 10.97 40.84 -6.41
N ASN A 26 12.05 40.42 -5.75
CA ASN A 26 12.51 40.66 -4.37
C ASN A 26 11.87 39.76 -3.30
N GLY A 27 12.62 39.18 -2.35
CA GLY A 27 14.02 39.37 -1.96
C GLY A 27 14.10 39.40 -0.43
N GLY A 28 15.04 38.63 0.15
CA GLY A 28 15.36 38.61 1.60
C GLY A 28 14.61 37.53 2.38
N ALA A 29 15.19 36.79 3.33
CA ALA A 29 16.49 36.87 3.97
C ALA A 29 16.88 35.47 4.49
N ALA A 30 18.16 35.11 4.33
CA ALA A 30 18.74 33.92 4.92
C ALA A 30 18.93 34.14 6.43
N GLY A 31 18.02 33.59 7.23
CA GLY A 31 18.09 33.53 8.68
C GLY A 31 18.89 32.31 9.14
N LYS A 32 20.04 32.60 9.74
CA LYS A 32 20.99 31.72 10.45
C LYS A 32 20.30 30.69 11.38
N MET A 33 20.45 29.39 11.09
CA MET A 33 20.08 28.31 12.00
C MET A 33 21.31 27.87 12.83
N LYS A 34 21.25 28.09 14.14
CA LYS A 34 22.02 27.38 15.17
C LYS A 34 21.09 27.06 16.34
N ASN A 35 20.73 25.80 16.49
CA ASN A 35 20.70 25.02 17.75
C ASN A 35 20.20 23.61 17.36
N GLY A 36 20.85 22.52 17.74
CA GLY A 36 20.95 22.08 19.13
C GLY A 36 19.94 20.93 19.29
N GLY A 37 20.46 19.70 19.43
CA GLY A 37 19.70 18.47 19.23
C GLY A 37 18.54 18.23 20.20
N ALA A 38 17.58 17.44 19.74
CA ALA A 38 16.70 16.64 20.57
C ALA A 38 16.37 15.33 19.82
N ALA A 39 16.52 14.21 20.51
CA ALA A 39 16.30 12.86 20.01
C ALA A 39 14.80 12.52 19.96
N GLY A 40 14.38 11.71 18.97
CA GLY A 40 13.10 10.99 18.99
C GLY A 40 12.47 10.69 17.62
N GLY A 41 12.71 9.47 17.10
CA GLY A 41 11.87 8.80 16.09
C GLY A 41 12.00 9.27 14.62
N VAL A 42 11.59 8.43 13.67
CA VAL A 42 11.46 8.73 12.22
C VAL A 42 12.74 8.72 11.38
N ARG A 43 13.43 7.56 11.28
CA ARG A 43 14.39 7.29 10.19
C ARG A 43 14.36 5.86 9.61
N ASN A 44 13.30 5.07 9.85
CA ASN A 44 13.24 3.66 9.40
C ASN A 44 12.16 3.34 8.34
N SER A 45 11.42 4.33 7.83
CA SER A 45 10.36 4.11 6.82
C SER A 45 10.94 3.52 5.54
N SER A 46 11.93 4.15 4.91
CA SER A 46 12.47 3.70 3.61
C SER A 46 13.03 2.27 3.63
N THR A 47 13.55 1.81 4.76
CA THR A 47 14.02 0.43 4.95
C THR A 47 12.84 -0.54 5.01
N GLN A 48 11.82 -0.22 5.79
CA GLN A 48 10.60 -1.02 5.87
C GLN A 48 9.81 -0.98 4.55
N THR A 49 9.74 0.16 3.87
CA THR A 49 9.15 0.31 2.53
C THR A 49 9.83 -0.63 1.53
N LYS A 50 11.17 -0.68 1.49
CA LYS A 50 11.91 -1.62 0.62
C LYS A 50 11.60 -3.08 0.96
N ALA A 51 11.46 -3.40 2.25
CA ALA A 51 11.11 -4.75 2.68
C ALA A 51 9.68 -5.15 2.31
N ARG A 52 8.70 -4.24 2.47
CA ARG A 52 7.31 -4.42 2.00
C ARG A 52 7.24 -4.60 0.50
N LYS A 53 7.95 -3.76 -0.27
CA LYS A 53 8.03 -3.92 -1.73
C LYS A 53 8.60 -5.29 -2.11
N ARG A 54 9.64 -5.76 -1.41
CA ARG A 54 10.19 -7.09 -1.69
C ARG A 54 9.25 -8.23 -1.28
N ALA A 55 8.47 -8.07 -0.21
CA ALA A 55 7.43 -9.03 0.16
C ALA A 55 6.32 -9.07 -0.89
N LEU A 56 5.91 -7.90 -1.39
CA LEU A 56 4.97 -7.79 -2.51
C LEU A 56 5.47 -8.52 -3.75
N ASP A 57 6.74 -8.34 -4.15
CA ASP A 57 7.32 -9.02 -5.32
C ASP A 57 7.19 -10.55 -5.19
N VAL A 58 7.47 -11.10 -3.99
CA VAL A 58 7.42 -12.54 -3.71
C VAL A 58 5.97 -13.05 -3.76
N LEU A 59 5.04 -12.37 -3.07
CA LEU A 59 3.63 -12.77 -3.03
C LEU A 59 2.98 -12.68 -4.42
N PHE A 60 3.28 -11.60 -5.16
CA PHE A 60 2.80 -11.42 -6.53
C PHE A 60 3.33 -12.50 -7.47
N GLU A 61 4.63 -12.82 -7.40
CA GLU A 61 5.22 -13.89 -8.21
C GLU A 61 4.61 -15.25 -7.88
N ALA A 62 4.48 -15.59 -6.60
CA ALA A 62 3.88 -16.84 -6.15
C ALA A 62 2.45 -16.98 -6.70
N GLU A 63 1.66 -15.91 -6.65
CA GLU A 63 0.32 -15.89 -7.22
C GLU A 63 0.33 -15.97 -8.76
N LEU A 64 1.34 -15.41 -9.43
CA LEU A 64 1.49 -15.48 -10.89
C LEU A 64 1.84 -16.88 -11.38
N ARG A 65 2.63 -17.60 -10.58
CA ARG A 65 3.07 -18.96 -10.85
C ARG A 65 2.15 -20.03 -10.26
N GLU A 66 1.17 -19.63 -9.46
CA GLU A 66 0.29 -20.52 -8.70
C GLU A 66 1.10 -21.48 -7.80
N THR A 67 2.13 -20.95 -7.14
CA THR A 67 3.02 -21.69 -6.22
C THR A 67 2.87 -21.21 -4.78
N ASP A 68 3.32 -22.04 -3.84
CA ASP A 68 3.42 -21.66 -2.43
C ASP A 68 4.38 -20.45 -2.26
N PRO A 69 3.95 -19.34 -1.61
CA PRO A 69 4.79 -18.18 -1.36
C PRO A 69 6.09 -18.48 -0.60
N LEU A 70 6.12 -19.52 0.24
CA LEU A 70 7.31 -19.93 0.98
C LEU A 70 8.34 -20.60 0.07
N VAL A 71 7.89 -21.32 -0.97
CA VAL A 71 8.79 -21.87 -2.01
C VAL A 71 9.40 -20.72 -2.80
N THR A 72 8.58 -19.78 -3.28
CA THR A 72 9.08 -18.60 -4.01
C THR A 72 10.01 -17.75 -3.14
N LEU A 73 9.73 -17.58 -1.85
CA LEU A 73 10.62 -16.90 -0.92
C LEU A 73 11.97 -17.61 -0.77
N ALA A 74 11.95 -18.95 -0.68
CA ALA A 74 13.17 -19.75 -0.55
C ALA A 74 14.05 -19.63 -1.80
N GLU A 75 13.46 -19.75 -3.00
CA GLU A 75 14.14 -19.54 -4.28
C GLU A 75 14.76 -18.14 -4.35
N ARG A 76 13.96 -17.09 -4.10
CA ARG A 76 14.42 -15.70 -4.10
C ARG A 76 15.49 -15.43 -3.05
N ALA A 77 15.53 -16.18 -1.95
CA ALA A 77 16.51 -16.03 -0.90
C ALA A 77 17.83 -16.75 -1.20
N ALA A 78 17.81 -17.83 -1.97
CA ALA A 78 19.00 -18.58 -2.36
C ALA A 78 19.92 -17.74 -3.27
N ASP A 79 19.33 -16.94 -4.16
CA ASP A 79 20.05 -16.14 -5.16
C ASP A 79 20.25 -14.66 -4.76
N ALA A 80 19.88 -14.26 -3.54
CA ALA A 80 19.86 -12.86 -3.13
C ALA A 80 21.21 -12.34 -2.63
N GLU A 81 21.76 -11.33 -3.32
CA GLU A 81 22.85 -10.49 -2.85
C GLU A 81 22.43 -9.01 -2.94
N PRO A 82 22.23 -8.30 -1.81
CA PRO A 82 22.36 -8.76 -0.43
C PRO A 82 21.23 -9.71 0.01
N PRO A 83 21.41 -10.43 1.15
CA PRO A 83 20.40 -11.34 1.67
C PRO A 83 19.01 -10.71 1.84
N VAL A 84 17.97 -11.52 1.62
CA VAL A 84 16.59 -11.10 1.88
C VAL A 84 16.42 -10.73 3.36
N ARG A 85 15.96 -9.51 3.60
CA ARG A 85 15.78 -8.91 4.92
C ARG A 85 14.79 -9.70 5.75
N ASP A 86 15.04 -9.80 7.06
CA ASP A 86 14.18 -10.56 7.98
C ASP A 86 12.73 -10.08 7.94
N TYR A 87 12.52 -8.76 7.88
CA TYR A 87 11.18 -8.20 7.80
C TYR A 87 10.43 -8.60 6.52
N THR A 88 11.12 -8.74 5.38
CA THR A 88 10.49 -9.29 4.17
C THR A 88 10.02 -10.72 4.42
N ARG A 89 10.86 -11.54 5.06
CA ARG A 89 10.52 -12.94 5.33
C ARG A 89 9.38 -13.07 6.33
N GLU A 90 9.35 -12.20 7.34
CA GLU A 90 8.25 -12.08 8.30
C GLU A 90 6.93 -11.77 7.61
N LEU A 91 6.89 -10.73 6.76
CA LEU A 91 5.67 -10.36 6.03
C LEU A 91 5.15 -11.50 5.14
N VAL A 92 6.02 -12.14 4.35
CA VAL A 92 5.61 -13.24 3.46
C VAL A 92 5.09 -14.43 4.28
N ARG A 93 5.81 -14.84 5.33
CA ARG A 93 5.38 -15.95 6.19
C ARG A 93 4.08 -15.65 6.91
N GLY A 94 3.96 -14.44 7.44
CA GLY A 94 2.81 -13.97 8.20
C GLY A 94 1.55 -13.88 7.36
N VAL A 95 1.66 -13.34 6.13
CA VAL A 95 0.57 -13.35 5.16
C VAL A 95 0.18 -14.78 4.80
N ASN A 96 1.15 -15.65 4.50
CA ASN A 96 0.87 -17.04 4.13
C ASN A 96 0.18 -17.82 5.26
N SER A 97 0.60 -17.62 6.51
CA SER A 97 0.05 -18.36 7.66
C SER A 97 -1.34 -17.89 8.10
N HIS A 98 -1.71 -16.64 7.79
CA HIS A 98 -2.99 -16.04 8.19
C HIS A 98 -3.88 -15.70 6.99
N GLN A 99 -3.60 -16.27 5.82
CA GLN A 99 -4.21 -15.84 4.56
C GLN A 99 -5.74 -15.84 4.61
N ASP A 100 -6.36 -16.91 5.11
CA ASP A 100 -7.82 -17.02 5.15
C ASP A 100 -8.45 -15.94 6.05
N THR A 101 -7.87 -15.68 7.21
CA THR A 101 -8.32 -14.62 8.14
C THR A 101 -8.13 -13.24 7.50
N ILE A 102 -6.96 -12.98 6.92
CA ILE A 102 -6.64 -11.72 6.26
C ILE A 102 -7.61 -11.47 5.10
N ASP A 103 -7.82 -12.45 4.23
CA ASP A 103 -8.70 -12.35 3.08
C ASP A 103 -10.16 -12.15 3.50
N GLY A 104 -10.59 -12.79 4.60
CA GLY A 104 -11.89 -12.56 5.24
C GLY A 104 -12.08 -11.12 5.69
N ARG A 105 -11.10 -10.56 6.42
CA ARG A 105 -11.16 -9.16 6.87
C ARG A 105 -11.20 -8.17 5.71
N ILE A 106 -10.43 -8.42 4.65
CA ILE A 106 -10.49 -7.57 3.46
C ILE A 106 -11.86 -7.71 2.78
N ALA A 107 -12.39 -8.92 2.65
CA ALA A 107 -13.68 -9.15 2.02
C ALA A 107 -14.84 -8.45 2.77
N GLU A 108 -14.83 -8.47 4.10
CA GLU A 108 -15.81 -7.75 4.94
C GLU A 108 -15.72 -6.23 4.77
N ALA A 109 -14.52 -5.70 4.51
CA ALA A 109 -14.28 -4.28 4.29
C ALA A 109 -14.57 -3.81 2.85
N LEU A 110 -14.79 -4.73 1.90
CA LEU A 110 -15.13 -4.41 0.52
C LEU A 110 -16.61 -4.02 0.38
N ALA A 111 -16.89 -3.12 -0.57
CA ALA A 111 -18.27 -2.76 -0.91
C ALA A 111 -19.03 -3.97 -1.47
N ALA A 112 -20.34 -4.02 -1.22
CA ALA A 112 -21.20 -5.10 -1.69
C ALA A 112 -21.05 -5.36 -3.20
N GLY A 113 -20.89 -6.63 -3.58
CA GLY A 113 -20.71 -7.06 -4.97
C GLY A 113 -19.25 -7.04 -5.47
N TRP A 114 -18.30 -6.53 -4.69
CA TRP A 114 -16.88 -6.71 -4.94
C TRP A 114 -16.37 -8.01 -4.32
N SER A 115 -15.37 -8.60 -4.96
CA SER A 115 -14.70 -9.79 -4.44
C SER A 115 -13.19 -9.58 -4.50
N LEU A 116 -12.49 -10.02 -3.47
CA LEU A 116 -11.03 -9.92 -3.36
C LEU A 116 -10.30 -10.45 -4.62
N ALA A 117 -10.77 -11.58 -5.18
CA ALA A 117 -10.21 -12.20 -6.38
C ALA A 117 -10.27 -11.32 -7.65
N ARG A 118 -11.19 -10.33 -7.71
CA ARG A 118 -11.34 -9.42 -8.85
C ARG A 118 -10.42 -8.19 -8.76
N LEU A 119 -9.78 -7.97 -7.61
CA LEU A 119 -8.85 -6.86 -7.44
C LEU A 119 -7.58 -7.09 -8.28
N PRO A 120 -6.89 -6.01 -8.71
CA PRO A 120 -5.54 -6.12 -9.21
C PRO A 120 -4.66 -6.88 -8.21
N ARG A 121 -3.80 -7.78 -8.70
CA ARG A 121 -2.92 -8.60 -7.86
C ARG A 121 -2.03 -7.74 -6.95
N VAL A 122 -1.54 -6.61 -7.45
CA VAL A 122 -0.73 -5.65 -6.67
C VAL A 122 -1.54 -5.13 -5.48
N ASP A 123 -2.73 -4.59 -5.75
CA ASP A 123 -3.64 -4.03 -4.74
C ASP A 123 -4.02 -5.09 -3.69
N ARG A 124 -4.44 -6.28 -4.14
CA ARG A 124 -4.78 -7.40 -3.25
C ARG A 124 -3.62 -7.79 -2.35
N ASN A 125 -2.42 -7.97 -2.90
CA ASN A 125 -1.26 -8.39 -2.10
C ASN A 125 -0.77 -7.28 -1.16
N LEU A 126 -0.86 -6.01 -1.54
CA LEU A 126 -0.59 -4.89 -0.63
C LEU A 126 -1.62 -4.79 0.49
N MET A 127 -2.90 -5.02 0.21
CA MET A 127 -3.92 -5.13 1.25
C MET A 127 -3.60 -6.27 2.20
N ARG A 128 -3.25 -7.46 1.70
CA ARG A 128 -2.86 -8.61 2.54
C ARG A 128 -1.68 -8.28 3.46
N ILE A 129 -0.63 -7.64 2.93
CA ILE A 129 0.52 -7.19 3.72
C ILE A 129 0.06 -6.21 4.81
N ALA A 130 -0.74 -5.20 4.46
CA ALA A 130 -1.18 -4.18 5.41
C ALA A 130 -2.06 -4.77 6.51
N VAL A 131 -3.03 -5.64 6.17
CA VAL A 131 -3.90 -6.29 7.15
C VAL A 131 -3.10 -7.21 8.07
N TYR A 132 -2.13 -7.97 7.54
CA TYR A 132 -1.21 -8.73 8.38
C TYR A 132 -0.50 -7.84 9.41
N GLU A 133 0.05 -6.70 8.97
CA GLU A 133 0.72 -5.78 9.87
C GLU A 133 -0.22 -5.20 10.92
N ILE A 134 -1.43 -4.80 10.51
CA ILE A 134 -2.47 -4.26 11.39
C ILE A 134 -2.84 -5.26 12.50
N ASP A 135 -2.97 -6.54 12.19
CA ASP A 135 -3.51 -7.52 13.17
C ASP A 135 -2.46 -8.27 13.97
N HIS A 136 -1.28 -8.49 13.39
CA HIS A 136 -0.34 -9.48 13.90
C HIS A 136 1.02 -8.89 14.27
N THR A 137 1.23 -7.58 14.11
CA THR A 137 2.51 -6.94 14.38
C THR A 137 2.38 -5.74 15.33
N THR A 138 3.52 -5.16 15.69
CA THR A 138 3.60 -3.94 16.52
C THR A 138 3.66 -2.66 15.68
N VAL A 139 3.53 -2.77 14.35
CA VAL A 139 3.50 -1.61 13.45
C VAL A 139 2.25 -0.80 13.75
N PRO A 140 2.34 0.52 13.99
CA PRO A 140 1.15 1.34 14.18
C PRO A 140 0.24 1.27 12.95
N ASP A 141 -1.07 1.09 13.17
CA ASP A 141 -2.07 0.92 12.10
C ASP A 141 -1.95 2.01 11.02
N ALA A 142 -1.79 3.28 11.42
CA ALA A 142 -1.63 4.40 10.50
C ALA A 142 -0.37 4.30 9.61
N VAL A 143 0.71 3.70 10.12
CA VAL A 143 1.95 3.47 9.35
C VAL A 143 1.74 2.35 8.34
N ALA A 144 1.14 1.23 8.73
CA ALA A 144 0.83 0.12 7.81
C ALA A 144 -0.04 0.59 6.64
N VAL A 145 -1.10 1.37 6.94
CA VAL A 145 -1.96 1.98 5.92
C VAL A 145 -1.19 2.94 5.01
N SER A 146 -0.46 3.90 5.58
CA SER A 146 0.28 4.91 4.82
C SER A 146 1.31 4.29 3.87
N GLU A 147 2.03 3.27 4.33
CA GLU A 147 3.03 2.57 3.54
C GLU A 147 2.41 1.77 2.38
N ALA A 148 1.28 1.09 2.62
CA ALA A 148 0.55 0.37 1.58
C ALA A 148 -0.03 1.32 0.52
N VAL A 149 -0.62 2.45 0.94
CA VAL A 149 -1.13 3.49 0.05
C VAL A 149 0.00 4.12 -0.78
N GLY A 150 1.15 4.39 -0.15
CA GLY A 150 2.32 4.93 -0.84
C GLY A 150 2.91 3.97 -1.87
N LEU A 151 2.87 2.66 -1.62
CA LEU A 151 3.32 1.64 -2.57
C LEU A 151 2.32 1.44 -3.71
N VAL A 152 1.01 1.41 -3.43
CA VAL A 152 0.01 1.19 -4.48
C VAL A 152 -0.05 2.38 -5.44
N ALA A 153 0.19 3.61 -4.96
CA ALA A 153 0.31 4.81 -5.78
C ALA A 153 1.48 4.76 -6.78
N GLN A 154 2.52 3.97 -6.49
CA GLN A 154 3.68 3.82 -7.37
C GLN A 154 3.55 2.66 -8.35
N LEU A 155 2.70 1.67 -8.05
CA LEU A 155 2.73 0.35 -8.69
C LEU A 155 1.41 -0.05 -9.36
N SER A 156 0.34 0.73 -9.18
CA SER A 156 -0.99 0.42 -9.71
C SER A 156 -1.60 1.63 -10.44
N THR A 157 -2.94 1.73 -10.47
CA THR A 157 -3.65 2.79 -11.20
C THR A 157 -3.90 4.03 -10.33
N ASP A 158 -4.30 5.14 -10.96
CA ASP A 158 -4.59 6.41 -10.28
C ASP A 158 -5.72 6.32 -9.23
N ASP A 159 -6.64 5.36 -9.40
CA ASP A 159 -7.76 5.15 -8.48
C ASP A 159 -7.39 4.27 -7.27
N SER A 160 -6.32 3.47 -7.38
CA SER A 160 -5.92 2.49 -6.36
C SER A 160 -5.61 3.10 -4.98
N PRO A 161 -4.92 4.25 -4.84
CA PRO A 161 -4.59 4.81 -3.53
C PRO A 161 -5.83 5.16 -2.70
N ALA A 162 -6.80 5.84 -3.32
CA ALA A 162 -8.03 6.23 -2.65
C ALA A 162 -8.88 5.01 -2.27
N PHE A 163 -8.98 4.04 -3.19
CA PHE A 163 -9.69 2.79 -2.96
C PHE A 163 -9.07 1.98 -1.81
N LEU A 164 -7.76 1.73 -1.86
CA LEU A 164 -7.04 0.95 -0.86
C LEU A 164 -7.09 1.63 0.52
N ASN A 165 -6.97 2.95 0.57
CA ASN A 165 -7.12 3.71 1.81
C ASN A 165 -8.52 3.56 2.42
N GLY A 166 -9.57 3.58 1.60
CA GLY A 166 -10.94 3.38 2.05
C GLY A 166 -11.17 1.99 2.64
N VAL A 167 -10.70 0.94 1.95
CA VAL A 167 -10.83 -0.45 2.43
C VAL A 167 -10.05 -0.64 3.74
N LEU A 168 -8.78 -0.24 3.79
CA LEU A 168 -7.98 -0.39 4.99
C LEU A 168 -8.47 0.48 6.16
N GLY A 169 -9.08 1.62 5.89
CA GLY A 169 -9.76 2.43 6.91
C GLY A 169 -10.89 1.66 7.60
N THR A 170 -11.71 0.93 6.84
CA THR A 170 -12.75 0.05 7.38
C THR A 170 -12.16 -1.12 8.17
N VAL A 171 -11.06 -1.71 7.68
CA VAL A 171 -10.34 -2.79 8.39
C VAL A 171 -9.85 -2.31 9.77
N VAL A 172 -9.25 -1.12 9.85
CA VAL A 172 -8.81 -0.54 11.12
C VAL A 172 -10.00 -0.24 12.04
N ALA A 173 -11.08 0.33 11.51
CA ALA A 173 -12.26 0.68 12.29
C ALA A 173 -13.00 -0.53 12.89
N THR A 174 -12.90 -1.70 12.24
CA THR A 174 -13.53 -2.96 12.68
C THR A 174 -12.58 -3.86 13.47
N LYS A 175 -11.32 -3.45 13.68
CA LYS A 175 -10.37 -4.15 14.53
C LYS A 175 -10.88 -4.12 15.97
N SER A 176 -11.20 -5.30 16.51
CA SER A 176 -11.60 -5.42 17.91
C SER A 176 -10.43 -5.02 18.79
N SER A 177 -10.59 -3.97 19.60
CA SER A 177 -9.60 -3.63 20.63
C SER A 177 -9.58 -4.76 21.66
N SER A 178 -8.55 -5.60 21.62
CA SER A 178 -8.27 -6.58 22.66
C SER A 178 -7.39 -5.95 23.74
#